data_AF-A0A811T4I5-F1
#
_entry.id   AF-A0A811T4I5-F1
#
_cell.length_a   1.000
_cell.length_b   1.000
_cell.length_c   1.000
_cell.angle_alpha   90.00
_cell.angle_beta   90.00
_cell.angle_gamma   90.00
#
_symmetry.space_group_name_H-M   'P 1'
#
loop_
_entity.id
_entity.type
_entity.pdbx_description
1 polymer ?
#
loop_
_entity_poly.entity_id
_entity_poly.type
_entity_poly.pdbx_seq_one_letter_code
_entity_poly.pdbx_strand_id
1 'polypeptide(L)'
;MDIKELIERGETQSLEFKESLKLKDEIGETVSAFSNSDGGTVIIGVSDSGRVLGVDIGKNTLEEFANYIKRNTDPQIFPCIEVVEAEDKKIILIDVAGSQDKPVFFKDKAYKRVGKTSQRISASEIRKLAREEKRRLSWDEQICEDAGLEDIDEEKVGAFLTIAKEERNLRIRGNIPTKEVLRKLKLMKEDKLTNAGVLLFGKEAQRFFRQSEVRCARFKGDEAVKPFVDMKVFGGDILNHVDKALNFTLEHIPRSAWLIPGRPDREEKYLYPPDAVREAIINAICHRDYESASNVQIRVFDDRVEVWNPGTLPDGWTVEKLKEEHESIPKNPLIADHFFLTRLIEKWGTGTIEMIRRCGEWGVPEPEFRDTGTSIVVTFRKSEFTEEFLDSLNLNERQKKAVEFIKTEKKITRTEYEKMSGISERTANRELSDLVKLGIFNKVGRGPNVYYEPTKISPNLAKSRQISPRR
;
A
#
# COMPACT_ATOMS: atom_id res chain seq x y z
N MET A 1 27.64 14.89 -38.08
CA MET A 1 28.85 14.81 -37.23
C MET A 1 30.02 14.53 -38.14
N ASP A 2 31.19 15.11 -37.87
CA ASP A 2 32.39 14.76 -38.61
C ASP A 2 32.92 13.42 -38.09
N ILE A 3 32.93 12.41 -38.96
CA ILE A 3 33.33 11.05 -38.63
C ILE A 3 34.81 10.98 -38.27
N LYS A 4 35.65 11.84 -38.86
CA LYS A 4 37.07 11.90 -38.53
C LYS A 4 37.26 12.30 -37.07
N GLU A 5 36.48 13.28 -36.60
CA GLU A 5 36.52 13.72 -35.21
C GLU A 5 36.05 12.62 -34.24
N LEU A 6 35.07 11.81 -34.62
CA LEU A 6 34.63 10.67 -33.81
C LEU A 6 35.69 9.57 -33.72
N ILE A 7 36.38 9.27 -34.82
CA ILE A 7 37.45 8.27 -34.86
C ILE A 7 38.65 8.74 -34.03
N GLU A 8 39.03 10.02 -34.12
CA GLU A 8 40.14 10.60 -33.35
C GLU A 8 39.89 10.62 -31.84
N ARG A 9 38.63 10.77 -31.41
CA ARG A 9 38.25 10.71 -29.98
C ARG A 9 38.42 9.31 -29.36
N GLY A 10 38.50 8.28 -30.19
CA GLY A 10 38.64 6.88 -29.76
C GLY A 10 37.40 6.31 -29.08
N GLU A 11 37.46 5.04 -28.70
CA GLU A 11 36.34 4.36 -28.06
C GLU A 11 35.98 4.95 -26.69
N THR A 12 34.67 5.01 -26.42
CA THR A 12 34.10 5.56 -25.18
C THR A 12 33.00 4.66 -24.63
N GLN A 13 32.29 5.13 -23.61
CA GLN A 13 31.12 4.45 -23.09
C GLN A 13 29.93 4.46 -24.06
N SER A 14 29.91 5.33 -25.06
CA SER A 14 28.85 5.42 -26.07
C SER A 14 29.37 5.26 -27.50
N LEU A 15 30.63 4.87 -27.67
CA LEU A 15 31.26 4.67 -28.99
C LEU A 15 32.14 3.41 -28.97
N GLU A 16 31.87 2.47 -29.87
CA GLU A 16 32.63 1.22 -30.05
C GLU A 16 33.14 1.11 -31.49
N PHE A 17 34.37 0.65 -31.68
CA PHE A 17 34.93 0.33 -32.98
C PHE A 17 34.96 -1.18 -33.19
N LYS A 18 34.70 -1.61 -34.43
CA LYS A 18 34.86 -2.99 -34.86
C LYS A 18 35.51 -3.04 -36.22
N GLU A 19 36.49 -3.93 -36.37
CA GLU A 19 37.25 -4.04 -37.61
C GLU A 19 36.43 -4.60 -38.77
N SER A 20 35.45 -5.46 -38.50
CA SER A 20 34.74 -6.21 -39.54
C SER A 20 33.35 -6.68 -39.12
N LEU A 21 32.44 -6.78 -40.10
CA LEU A 21 31.13 -7.43 -39.96
C LEU A 21 31.21 -8.92 -39.59
N LYS A 22 32.37 -9.56 -39.75
CA LYS A 22 32.60 -10.95 -39.29
C LYS A 22 32.42 -11.07 -37.77
N LEU A 23 32.62 -9.98 -37.02
CA LEU A 23 32.44 -9.90 -35.57
C LEU A 23 30.97 -9.67 -35.16
N LYS A 24 30.03 -10.26 -35.90
CA LYS A 24 28.58 -10.05 -35.72
C LYS A 24 28.07 -10.34 -34.32
N ASP A 25 28.71 -11.28 -33.60
CA ASP A 25 28.34 -11.62 -32.23
C ASP A 25 28.80 -10.54 -31.26
N GLU A 26 30.05 -10.08 -31.34
CA GLU A 26 30.54 -8.97 -30.51
C GLU A 26 29.77 -7.68 -30.78
N ILE A 27 29.40 -7.41 -32.04
CA ILE A 27 28.55 -6.28 -32.40
C ILE A 27 27.18 -6.44 -31.72
N GLY A 28 26.58 -7.64 -31.75
CA GLY A 28 25.32 -7.92 -31.08
C GLY A 28 25.38 -7.79 -29.55
N GLU A 29 26.48 -8.21 -28.93
CA GLU A 29 26.74 -7.99 -27.50
C GLU A 29 26.82 -6.50 -27.17
N THR A 30 27.50 -5.71 -28.00
CA THR A 30 27.57 -4.24 -27.84
C THR A 30 26.23 -3.57 -28.08
N VAL A 31 25.42 -4.04 -29.04
CA VAL A 31 24.05 -3.55 -29.25
C VAL A 31 23.18 -3.82 -28.02
N SER A 32 23.25 -5.03 -27.43
CA SER A 32 22.58 -5.32 -26.14
C SER A 32 23.10 -4.41 -25.02
N ALA A 33 24.43 -4.19 -24.94
CA ALA A 33 25.04 -3.34 -23.93
C ALA A 33 24.58 -1.87 -24.03
N PHE A 34 24.55 -1.29 -25.22
CA PHE A 34 24.08 0.07 -25.45
C PHE A 34 22.58 0.21 -25.22
N SER A 35 21.79 -0.78 -25.65
CA SER A 35 20.33 -0.79 -25.41
C SER A 35 20.01 -0.86 -23.92
N ASN A 36 20.84 -1.54 -23.11
CA ASN A 36 20.70 -1.58 -21.65
C ASN A 36 21.25 -0.32 -20.93
N SER A 37 22.01 0.51 -21.63
CA SER A 37 22.57 1.78 -21.15
C SER A 37 21.79 2.98 -21.73
N ASP A 38 22.46 4.11 -21.97
CA ASP A 38 21.86 5.35 -22.50
C ASP A 38 21.92 5.42 -24.04
N GLY A 39 22.17 4.28 -24.70
CA GLY A 39 22.45 4.20 -26.14
C GLY A 39 23.92 4.40 -26.50
N GLY A 40 24.21 4.42 -27.80
CA GLY A 40 25.54 4.59 -28.34
C GLY A 40 25.65 4.26 -29.82
N THR A 41 26.85 4.43 -30.37
CA THR A 41 27.16 4.19 -31.79
C THR A 41 28.24 3.12 -31.92
N VAL A 42 28.04 2.16 -32.83
CA VAL A 42 29.08 1.21 -33.25
C VAL A 42 29.58 1.60 -34.64
N ILE A 43 30.90 1.77 -34.80
CA ILE A 43 31.54 2.02 -36.10
C ILE A 43 32.22 0.73 -36.57
N ILE A 44 31.87 0.25 -37.75
CA ILE A 44 32.44 -0.96 -38.34
C ILE A 44 33.34 -0.60 -39.53
N GLY A 45 34.52 -1.21 -39.59
CA GLY A 45 35.58 -0.95 -40.56
C GLY A 45 36.68 -0.04 -40.01
N VAL A 46 36.78 0.09 -38.68
CA VAL A 46 37.80 0.87 -37.98
C VAL A 46 38.46 -0.03 -36.93
N SER A 47 39.80 0.02 -36.83
CA SER A 47 40.54 -0.71 -35.78
C SER A 47 40.43 -0.02 -34.43
N ASP A 48 40.76 -0.75 -33.36
CA ASP A 48 40.82 -0.20 -31.99
C ASP A 48 41.77 1.01 -31.87
N SER A 49 42.77 1.08 -32.76
CA SER A 49 43.72 2.20 -32.85
C SER A 49 43.21 3.39 -33.69
N GLY A 50 41.97 3.36 -34.18
CA GLY A 50 41.37 4.39 -35.03
C GLY A 50 41.78 4.35 -36.50
N ARG A 51 42.37 3.25 -36.99
CA ARG A 51 42.76 3.13 -38.42
C ARG A 51 41.56 2.71 -39.25
N VAL A 52 41.28 3.43 -40.33
CA VAL A 52 40.19 3.07 -41.27
C VAL A 52 40.61 1.89 -42.14
N LEU A 53 40.01 0.72 -41.87
CA LEU A 53 40.22 -0.52 -42.62
C LEU A 53 39.26 -0.63 -43.81
N GLY A 54 38.02 -0.16 -43.62
CA GLY A 54 36.92 -0.29 -44.57
C GLY A 54 36.22 -1.65 -44.48
N VAL A 55 35.00 -1.71 -45.00
CA VAL A 55 34.22 -2.94 -45.12
C VAL A 55 33.73 -3.15 -46.55
N ASP A 56 33.70 -4.41 -46.98
CA ASP A 56 33.06 -4.79 -48.23
C ASP A 56 31.55 -4.96 -48.01
N ILE A 57 30.75 -4.26 -48.81
CA ILE A 57 29.29 -4.17 -48.64
C ILE A 57 28.63 -4.70 -49.90
N GLY A 58 28.08 -5.91 -49.81
CA GLY A 58 27.26 -6.51 -50.85
C GLY A 58 25.82 -6.00 -50.85
N LYS A 59 25.04 -6.42 -51.85
CA LYS A 59 23.68 -5.93 -52.13
C LYS A 59 22.70 -6.09 -50.96
N ASN A 60 22.89 -7.09 -50.08
CA ASN A 60 21.97 -7.42 -48.99
C ASN A 60 22.63 -7.36 -47.59
N THR A 61 23.89 -6.94 -47.49
CA THR A 61 24.68 -7.09 -46.26
C THR A 61 24.06 -6.35 -45.07
N LEU A 62 23.53 -5.15 -45.28
CA LEU A 62 22.92 -4.34 -44.22
C LEU A 62 21.60 -4.94 -43.72
N GLU A 63 20.76 -5.40 -44.65
CA GLU A 63 19.45 -5.98 -44.33
C GLU A 63 19.61 -7.32 -43.58
N GLU A 64 20.53 -8.17 -44.02
CA GLU A 64 20.87 -9.42 -43.33
C GLU A 64 21.37 -9.16 -41.92
N PHE A 65 22.17 -8.10 -41.73
CA PHE A 65 22.71 -7.73 -40.43
C PHE A 65 21.66 -7.14 -39.49
N ALA A 66 20.80 -6.25 -39.98
CA ALA A 66 19.67 -5.73 -39.20
C ALA A 66 18.74 -6.87 -38.76
N ASN A 67 18.41 -7.79 -39.68
CA ASN A 67 17.62 -8.98 -39.36
C ASN A 67 18.35 -9.94 -38.42
N TYR A 68 19.67 -9.98 -38.45
CA TYR A 68 20.47 -10.75 -37.50
C TYR A 68 20.34 -10.20 -36.07
N ILE A 69 20.53 -8.89 -35.88
CA ILE A 69 20.36 -8.23 -34.59
C ILE A 69 18.93 -8.45 -34.08
N LYS A 70 17.93 -8.15 -34.91
CA LYS A 70 16.51 -8.31 -34.56
C LYS A 70 16.16 -9.72 -34.08
N ARG A 71 16.61 -10.76 -34.79
CA ARG A 71 16.27 -12.16 -34.44
C ARG A 71 16.96 -12.67 -33.18
N ASN A 72 18.10 -12.07 -32.82
CA ASN A 72 18.91 -12.52 -31.70
C ASN A 72 18.79 -11.59 -30.49
N THR A 73 17.94 -10.56 -30.55
CA THR A 73 17.66 -9.66 -29.43
C THR A 73 16.24 -9.86 -28.90
N ASP A 74 16.09 -9.80 -27.58
CA ASP A 74 14.81 -9.86 -26.88
C ASP A 74 14.81 -8.83 -25.73
N PRO A 75 13.94 -7.81 -25.71
CA PRO A 75 13.04 -7.42 -26.81
C PRO A 75 13.79 -7.11 -28.11
N GLN A 76 13.07 -7.20 -29.24
CA GLN A 76 13.64 -7.01 -30.57
C GLN A 76 14.16 -5.59 -30.77
N ILE A 77 15.45 -5.44 -31.08
CA ILE A 77 16.09 -4.16 -31.37
C ILE A 77 16.14 -3.90 -32.87
N PHE A 78 15.79 -2.66 -33.24
CA PHE A 78 15.83 -2.14 -34.61
C PHE A 78 16.88 -1.03 -34.68
N PRO A 79 18.16 -1.37 -34.95
CA PRO A 79 19.21 -0.36 -35.02
C PRO A 79 19.10 0.47 -36.30
N CYS A 80 19.49 1.75 -36.23
CA CYS A 80 19.67 2.57 -37.42
C CYS A 80 21.05 2.27 -38.02
N ILE A 81 21.12 1.76 -39.25
CA ILE A 81 22.37 1.38 -39.91
C ILE A 81 22.61 2.29 -41.12
N GLU A 82 23.72 3.01 -41.11
CA GLU A 82 24.12 3.92 -42.18
C GLU A 82 25.50 3.54 -42.72
N VAL A 83 25.72 3.73 -44.03
CA VAL A 83 27.03 3.57 -44.66
C VAL A 83 27.61 4.94 -44.92
N VAL A 84 28.86 5.14 -44.52
CA VAL A 84 29.56 6.40 -44.76
C VAL A 84 30.94 6.14 -45.34
N GLU A 85 31.47 7.10 -46.10
CA GLU A 85 32.81 7.04 -46.66
C GLU A 85 33.79 7.84 -45.80
N ALA A 86 34.91 7.20 -45.44
CA ALA A 86 36.03 7.80 -44.73
C ALA A 86 37.33 7.32 -45.39
N GLU A 87 38.24 8.23 -45.73
CA GLU A 87 39.52 7.91 -46.40
C GLU A 87 39.36 7.01 -47.64
N ASP A 88 38.39 7.35 -48.50
CA ASP A 88 38.04 6.60 -49.73
C ASP A 88 37.63 5.13 -49.49
N LYS A 89 37.24 4.81 -48.25
CA LYS A 89 36.75 3.49 -47.83
C LYS A 89 35.37 3.60 -47.22
N LYS A 90 34.55 2.57 -47.44
CA LYS A 90 33.22 2.48 -46.84
C LYS A 90 33.31 1.92 -45.43
N ILE A 91 32.61 2.55 -44.50
CA ILE A 91 32.43 2.11 -43.12
C ILE A 91 30.93 2.11 -42.77
N ILE A 92 30.55 1.39 -41.71
CA ILE A 92 29.16 1.29 -41.28
C ILE A 92 29.02 1.93 -39.89
N LEU A 93 27.99 2.77 -39.73
CA LEU A 93 27.57 3.31 -38.45
C LEU A 93 26.28 2.61 -38.02
N ILE A 94 26.25 2.15 -36.78
CA ILE A 94 25.06 1.58 -36.15
C ILE A 94 24.71 2.44 -34.95
N ASP A 95 23.63 3.19 -35.06
CA ASP A 95 23.08 3.97 -33.95
C ASP A 95 22.08 3.11 -33.16
N VAL A 96 22.31 3.00 -31.87
CA VAL A 96 21.54 2.18 -30.93
C VAL A 96 21.00 3.09 -29.84
N ALA A 97 19.69 3.27 -29.81
CA ALA A 97 19.02 3.95 -28.72
C ALA A 97 18.95 3.08 -27.45
N GLY A 98 18.94 3.72 -26.27
CA GLY A 98 18.61 3.03 -25.02
C GLY A 98 17.17 2.49 -25.07
N SER A 99 16.98 1.22 -24.74
CA SER A 99 15.67 0.56 -24.70
C SER A 99 14.86 1.02 -23.49
N GLN A 100 13.54 1.12 -23.64
CA GLN A 100 12.62 1.33 -22.52
C GLN A 100 12.32 0.03 -21.77
N ASP A 101 12.34 -1.09 -22.50
CA ASP A 101 12.15 -2.44 -21.97
C ASP A 101 13.51 -3.08 -21.71
N LYS A 102 13.94 -3.11 -20.44
CA LYS A 102 15.24 -3.65 -20.01
C LYS A 102 15.02 -4.89 -19.14
N PRO A 103 15.96 -5.84 -19.07
CA PRO A 103 17.17 -5.91 -19.87
C PRO A 103 16.89 -6.46 -21.29
N VAL A 104 17.59 -5.91 -22.26
CA VAL A 104 17.71 -6.44 -23.62
C VAL A 104 18.73 -7.56 -23.64
N PHE A 105 18.28 -8.75 -23.98
CA PHE A 105 19.11 -9.93 -24.17
C PHE A 105 19.63 -9.98 -25.60
N PHE A 106 20.85 -10.48 -25.77
CA PHE A 106 21.38 -10.98 -27.04
C PHE A 106 21.76 -12.44 -26.85
N LYS A 107 21.16 -13.36 -27.62
CA LYS A 107 21.34 -14.82 -27.48
C LYS A 107 21.28 -15.29 -26.01
N ASP A 108 20.16 -15.01 -25.34
CA ASP A 108 19.87 -15.37 -23.95
C ASP A 108 20.78 -14.76 -22.88
N LYS A 109 21.59 -13.75 -23.23
CA LYS A 109 22.47 -13.04 -22.30
C LYS A 109 22.27 -11.55 -22.39
N ALA A 110 22.10 -10.88 -21.27
CA ALA A 110 22.06 -9.43 -21.23
C ALA A 110 23.47 -8.87 -20.96
N TYR A 111 23.81 -7.78 -21.63
CA TYR A 111 25.08 -7.09 -21.47
C TYR A 111 24.85 -5.64 -21.06
N LYS A 112 25.82 -5.03 -20.38
CA LYS A 112 25.79 -3.62 -19.97
C LYS A 112 27.16 -3.00 -20.20
N ARG A 113 27.18 -1.72 -20.56
CA ARG A 113 28.42 -0.99 -20.74
C ARG A 113 29.06 -0.62 -19.40
N VAL A 114 30.32 -0.99 -19.22
CA VAL A 114 31.17 -0.59 -18.08
C VAL A 114 32.48 -0.03 -18.64
N GLY A 115 32.62 1.29 -18.60
CA GLY A 115 33.72 1.98 -19.29
C GLY A 115 33.66 1.72 -20.80
N LYS A 116 34.73 1.17 -21.37
CA LYS A 116 34.84 0.82 -22.80
C LYS A 116 34.48 -0.65 -23.10
N THR A 117 33.99 -1.41 -22.12
CA THR A 117 33.76 -2.85 -22.27
C THR A 117 32.29 -3.20 -22.10
N SER A 118 31.83 -4.17 -22.88
CA SER A 118 30.51 -4.78 -22.75
C SER A 118 30.62 -5.95 -21.78
N GLN A 119 30.03 -5.82 -20.59
CA GLN A 119 30.07 -6.86 -19.55
C GLN A 119 28.73 -7.58 -19.44
N ARG A 120 28.78 -8.89 -19.25
CA ARG A 120 27.57 -9.70 -19.03
C ARG A 120 26.91 -9.33 -17.70
N ILE A 121 25.63 -9.01 -17.74
CA ILE A 121 24.83 -8.75 -16.54
C ILE A 121 24.67 -10.07 -15.77
N SER A 122 24.97 -10.01 -14.47
CA SER A 122 24.82 -11.17 -13.58
C SER A 122 23.34 -11.49 -13.31
N ALA A 123 23.05 -12.74 -12.94
CA ALA A 123 21.68 -13.15 -12.58
C ALA A 123 21.13 -12.36 -11.37
N SER A 124 21.98 -11.95 -10.43
CA SER A 124 21.58 -11.10 -9.30
C SER A 124 21.19 -9.69 -9.75
N GLU A 125 21.93 -9.11 -10.70
CA GLU A 125 21.64 -7.79 -11.26
C GLU A 125 20.41 -7.82 -12.17
N ILE A 126 20.20 -8.89 -12.96
CA ILE A 126 18.93 -9.11 -13.69
C ILE A 126 17.74 -9.14 -12.72
N ARG A 127 17.84 -9.88 -11.61
CA ARG A 127 16.79 -9.91 -10.58
C ARG A 127 16.59 -8.55 -9.89
N LYS A 128 17.62 -7.71 -9.83
CA LYS A 128 17.51 -6.35 -9.30
C LYS A 128 16.77 -5.45 -10.28
N LEU A 129 17.17 -5.44 -11.56
CA LEU A 129 16.51 -4.69 -12.62
C LEU A 129 15.03 -5.06 -12.77
N ALA A 130 14.71 -6.37 -12.77
CA ALA A 130 13.32 -6.84 -12.83
C ALA A 130 12.49 -6.40 -11.61
N ARG A 131 13.11 -6.29 -10.43
CA ARG A 131 12.44 -5.76 -9.22
C ARG A 131 12.27 -4.26 -9.26
N GLU A 132 13.24 -3.53 -9.81
CA GLU A 132 13.17 -2.09 -10.00
C GLU A 132 12.13 -1.71 -11.06
N GLU A 133 12.01 -2.47 -12.16
CA GLU A 133 10.96 -2.29 -13.15
C GLU A 133 9.58 -2.70 -12.66
N LYS A 134 9.43 -3.83 -11.96
CA LYS A 134 8.15 -4.15 -11.28
C LYS A 134 7.77 -3.12 -10.21
N ARG A 135 8.76 -2.44 -9.61
CA ARG A 135 8.52 -1.28 -8.74
C ARG A 135 8.13 0.00 -9.50
N ARG A 136 8.36 0.09 -10.82
CA ARG A 136 8.00 1.29 -11.61
C ARG A 136 6.51 1.38 -11.92
N LEU A 137 5.77 0.27 -11.92
CA LEU A 137 4.32 0.26 -12.14
C LEU A 137 3.64 -0.53 -11.01
N SER A 138 2.99 0.22 -10.12
CA SER A 138 2.08 -0.32 -9.12
C SER A 138 0.96 -1.14 -9.79
N TRP A 139 0.35 -2.08 -9.06
CA TRP A 139 -0.67 -2.98 -9.64
C TRP A 139 -1.86 -2.21 -10.21
N ASP A 140 -2.27 -1.13 -9.57
CA ASP A 140 -3.41 -0.32 -9.98
C ASP A 140 -3.11 0.56 -11.22
N GLU A 141 -1.83 0.76 -11.56
CA GLU A 141 -1.35 1.42 -12.77
C GLU A 141 -1.26 0.52 -14.01
N GLN A 142 -1.36 -0.79 -13.84
CA GLN A 142 -1.29 -1.75 -14.94
C GLN A 142 -2.55 -1.70 -15.80
N ILE A 143 -2.41 -2.04 -17.07
CA ILE A 143 -3.53 -2.14 -18.03
C ILE A 143 -4.40 -3.34 -17.68
N CYS A 144 -5.71 -3.13 -17.62
CA CYS A 144 -6.69 -4.21 -17.55
C CYS A 144 -7.05 -4.61 -18.98
N GLU A 145 -6.43 -5.68 -19.48
CA GLU A 145 -6.51 -6.11 -20.89
C GLU A 145 -7.94 -6.41 -21.35
N ASP A 146 -8.78 -6.92 -20.46
CA ASP A 146 -10.14 -7.36 -20.77
C ASP A 146 -11.17 -6.22 -20.71
N ALA A 147 -10.81 -5.03 -20.22
CA ALA A 147 -11.73 -3.92 -19.97
C ALA A 147 -11.64 -2.81 -21.02
N GLY A 148 -12.80 -2.45 -21.58
CA GLY A 148 -12.95 -1.39 -22.57
C GLY A 148 -13.61 -0.12 -22.01
N LEU A 149 -13.61 0.97 -22.78
CA LEU A 149 -14.25 2.23 -22.38
C LEU A 149 -15.75 2.06 -22.10
N GLU A 150 -16.40 1.12 -22.77
CA GLU A 150 -17.79 0.73 -22.58
C GLU A 150 -18.10 0.18 -21.17
N ASP A 151 -17.09 -0.33 -20.47
CA ASP A 151 -17.23 -0.84 -19.10
C ASP A 151 -17.21 0.28 -18.06
N ILE A 152 -16.90 1.52 -18.45
CA ILE A 152 -16.90 2.68 -17.56
C ILE A 152 -18.32 3.26 -17.41
N ASP A 153 -18.65 3.57 -16.18
CA ASP A 153 -19.83 4.32 -15.78
C ASP A 153 -19.53 5.83 -15.83
N GLU A 154 -20.02 6.50 -16.88
CA GLU A 154 -19.78 7.93 -17.09
C GLU A 154 -20.43 8.80 -16.01
N GLU A 155 -21.54 8.36 -15.40
CA GLU A 155 -22.19 9.10 -14.32
C GLU A 155 -21.31 9.14 -13.09
N LYS A 156 -20.64 8.02 -12.76
CA LYS A 156 -19.66 7.97 -11.66
C LYS A 156 -18.46 8.87 -11.92
N VAL A 157 -17.95 8.91 -13.16
CA VAL A 157 -16.88 9.83 -13.54
C VAL A 157 -17.33 11.29 -13.36
N GLY A 158 -18.54 11.63 -13.79
CA GLY A 158 -19.12 12.97 -13.63
C GLY A 158 -19.30 13.38 -12.16
N ALA A 159 -19.82 12.46 -11.34
CA ALA A 159 -19.97 12.67 -9.89
C ALA A 159 -18.61 12.89 -9.21
N PHE A 160 -17.61 12.07 -9.54
CA PHE A 160 -16.24 12.23 -9.05
C PHE A 160 -15.65 13.59 -9.44
N LEU A 161 -15.79 14.02 -10.69
CA LEU A 161 -15.25 15.30 -11.14
C LEU A 161 -15.89 16.48 -10.42
N THR A 162 -17.18 16.40 -10.10
CA THR A 162 -17.88 17.41 -9.31
C THR A 162 -17.26 17.53 -7.92
N ILE A 163 -17.14 16.41 -7.21
CA ILE A 163 -16.54 16.38 -5.87
C ILE A 163 -15.08 16.85 -5.92
N ALA A 164 -14.27 16.35 -6.86
CA ALA A 164 -12.86 16.70 -6.96
C ALA A 164 -12.64 18.19 -7.30
N LYS A 165 -13.56 18.79 -8.05
CA LYS A 165 -13.55 20.23 -8.32
C LYS A 165 -13.90 21.03 -7.07
N GLU A 166 -14.91 20.61 -6.31
CA GLU A 166 -15.34 21.29 -5.08
C GLU A 166 -14.30 21.19 -3.97
N GLU A 167 -13.77 19.99 -3.71
CA GLU A 167 -12.89 19.73 -2.59
C GLU A 167 -11.42 20.10 -2.86
N ARG A 168 -10.96 19.96 -4.10
CA ARG A 168 -9.53 20.10 -4.46
C ARG A 168 -9.26 21.02 -5.65
N ASN A 169 -10.27 21.74 -6.13
CA ASN A 169 -10.17 22.68 -7.26
C ASN A 169 -9.56 22.02 -8.51
N LEU A 170 -9.88 20.75 -8.75
CA LEU A 170 -9.39 20.01 -9.92
C LEU A 170 -9.89 20.69 -11.20
N ARG A 171 -8.96 21.24 -11.99
CA ARG A 171 -9.27 22.01 -13.21
C ARG A 171 -9.37 21.12 -14.44
N ILE A 172 -10.40 20.28 -14.48
CA ILE A 172 -10.82 19.58 -15.70
C ILE A 172 -12.04 20.32 -16.26
N ARG A 173 -11.94 20.79 -17.52
CA ARG A 173 -13.06 21.48 -18.18
C ARG A 173 -14.24 20.52 -18.32
N GLY A 174 -15.43 20.92 -17.88
CA GLY A 174 -16.62 20.06 -17.84
C GLY A 174 -17.24 19.67 -19.19
N ASN A 175 -16.52 19.80 -20.30
CA ASN A 175 -17.01 19.50 -21.64
C ASN A 175 -16.00 18.68 -22.46
N ILE A 176 -15.12 17.93 -21.81
CA ILE A 176 -14.20 17.00 -22.49
C ILE A 176 -14.78 15.58 -22.46
N PRO A 177 -14.54 14.75 -23.49
CA PRO A 177 -15.02 13.36 -23.52
C PRO A 177 -14.47 12.52 -22.36
N THR A 178 -15.24 11.56 -21.86
CA THR A 178 -14.86 10.62 -20.77
C THR A 178 -13.48 10.01 -20.99
N LYS A 179 -13.19 9.58 -22.23
CA LYS A 179 -11.89 9.04 -22.63
C LYS A 179 -10.73 10.00 -22.30
N GLU A 180 -10.89 11.30 -22.57
CA GLU A 180 -9.87 12.30 -22.28
C GLU A 180 -9.75 12.57 -20.77
N VAL A 181 -10.88 12.55 -20.04
CA VAL A 181 -10.87 12.61 -18.56
C VAL A 181 -10.04 11.48 -17.98
N LEU A 182 -10.32 10.23 -18.37
CA LEU A 182 -9.63 9.05 -17.85
C LEU A 182 -8.13 9.09 -18.14
N ARG A 183 -7.71 9.54 -19.33
CA ARG A 183 -6.29 9.75 -19.66
C ARG A 183 -5.65 10.81 -18.76
N LYS A 184 -6.32 11.95 -18.52
CA LYS A 184 -5.82 13.01 -17.62
C LYS A 184 -5.69 12.56 -16.17
N LEU A 185 -6.59 11.68 -15.74
CA LEU A 185 -6.57 11.03 -14.43
C LEU A 185 -5.60 9.84 -14.36
N LYS A 186 -4.88 9.52 -15.45
CA LYS A 186 -3.98 8.35 -15.58
C LYS A 186 -4.69 7.00 -15.40
N LEU A 187 -6.01 6.96 -15.59
CA LEU A 187 -6.84 5.76 -15.53
C LEU A 187 -6.99 5.06 -16.89
N MET A 188 -6.37 5.61 -17.93
CA MET A 188 -6.31 5.03 -19.26
C MET A 188 -4.92 5.26 -19.86
N LYS A 189 -4.31 4.19 -20.38
CA LYS A 189 -3.00 4.17 -21.07
C LYS A 189 -3.18 3.39 -22.37
N GLU A 190 -2.62 3.90 -23.48
CA GLU A 190 -2.67 3.19 -24.78
C GLU A 190 -4.09 2.79 -25.22
N ASP A 191 -5.08 3.64 -24.91
CA ASP A 191 -6.52 3.38 -25.15
C ASP A 191 -7.14 2.20 -24.41
N LYS A 192 -6.43 1.66 -23.43
CA LYS A 192 -6.92 0.65 -22.51
C LYS A 192 -7.02 1.20 -21.09
N LEU A 193 -7.99 0.68 -20.33
CA LEU A 193 -8.19 1.09 -18.95
C LEU A 193 -7.08 0.54 -18.06
N THR A 194 -6.73 1.28 -17.01
CA THR A 194 -5.94 0.71 -15.92
C THR A 194 -6.82 -0.06 -14.95
N ASN A 195 -6.20 -0.93 -14.14
CA ASN A 195 -6.88 -1.61 -13.05
C ASN A 195 -7.58 -0.63 -12.10
N ALA A 196 -6.94 0.50 -11.75
CA ALA A 196 -7.57 1.58 -10.98
C ALA A 196 -8.83 2.13 -11.66
N GLY A 197 -8.80 2.33 -12.99
CA GLY A 197 -9.92 2.89 -13.75
C GLY A 197 -11.16 2.01 -13.65
N VAL A 198 -10.97 0.70 -13.77
CA VAL A 198 -12.03 -0.30 -13.61
C VAL A 198 -12.55 -0.33 -12.17
N LEU A 199 -11.67 -0.29 -11.17
CA LEU A 199 -12.08 -0.35 -9.76
C LEU A 199 -12.82 0.90 -9.28
N LEU A 200 -12.44 2.07 -9.78
CA LEU A 200 -13.03 3.35 -9.39
C LEU A 200 -14.33 3.65 -10.14
N PHE A 201 -14.37 3.36 -11.44
CA PHE A 201 -15.45 3.83 -12.32
C PHE A 201 -16.08 2.73 -13.19
N GLY A 202 -15.71 1.47 -12.99
CA GLY A 202 -16.35 0.36 -13.68
C GLY A 202 -17.84 0.24 -13.32
N LYS A 203 -18.65 -0.12 -14.32
CA LYS A 203 -20.05 -0.54 -14.13
C LYS A 203 -20.11 -1.81 -13.28
N GLU A 204 -19.27 -2.80 -13.61
CA GLU A 204 -19.17 -4.09 -12.94
C GLU A 204 -17.70 -4.48 -12.68
N ALA A 205 -17.05 -3.80 -11.73
CA ALA A 205 -15.64 -4.05 -11.42
C ALA A 205 -15.32 -5.53 -11.10
N GLN A 206 -16.30 -6.26 -10.52
CA GLN A 206 -16.16 -7.67 -10.14
C GLN A 206 -16.12 -8.63 -11.34
N ARG A 207 -16.50 -8.20 -12.55
CA ARG A 207 -16.30 -8.97 -13.78
C ARG A 207 -14.81 -9.19 -14.04
N PHE A 208 -13.99 -8.17 -13.75
CA PHE A 208 -12.55 -8.17 -13.94
C PHE A 208 -11.80 -8.61 -12.68
N PHE A 209 -12.27 -8.16 -11.51
CA PHE A 209 -11.66 -8.45 -10.22
C PHE A 209 -12.69 -9.01 -9.25
N ARG A 210 -12.98 -10.31 -9.36
CA ARG A 210 -13.97 -11.01 -8.49
C ARG A 210 -13.70 -10.81 -7.00
N GLN A 211 -12.44 -10.68 -6.64
CA GLN A 211 -11.97 -10.46 -5.27
C GLN A 211 -12.18 -9.04 -4.75
N SER A 212 -12.54 -8.08 -5.62
CA SER A 212 -12.77 -6.67 -5.27
C SER A 212 -14.12 -6.50 -4.58
N GLU A 213 -14.20 -7.00 -3.35
CA GLU A 213 -15.38 -6.91 -2.49
C GLU A 213 -14.97 -6.48 -1.09
N VAL A 214 -15.88 -5.81 -0.38
CA VAL A 214 -15.80 -5.67 1.07
C VAL A 214 -16.86 -6.54 1.72
N ARG A 215 -16.44 -7.47 2.59
CA ARG A 215 -17.34 -8.37 3.31
C ARG A 215 -17.52 -7.90 4.73
N CYS A 216 -18.75 -7.55 5.10
CA CYS A 216 -19.07 -7.14 6.44
C CYS A 216 -19.90 -8.21 7.13
N ALA A 217 -19.54 -8.57 8.36
CA ALA A 217 -20.26 -9.57 9.15
C ALA A 217 -20.36 -9.15 10.61
N ARG A 218 -21.55 -9.30 11.19
CA ARG A 218 -21.82 -9.18 12.63
C ARG A 218 -21.87 -10.57 13.26
N PHE A 219 -20.98 -10.83 14.21
CA PHE A 219 -20.89 -12.08 14.97
C PHE A 219 -21.43 -11.89 16.36
N LYS A 220 -22.26 -12.80 16.88
CA LYS A 220 -22.67 -12.76 18.29
C LYS A 220 -21.52 -13.25 19.17
N GLY A 221 -21.23 -12.54 20.26
CA GLY A 221 -20.09 -12.84 21.13
C GLY A 221 -18.76 -12.29 20.60
N ASP A 222 -17.67 -12.94 21.01
CA ASP A 222 -16.27 -12.58 20.75
C ASP A 222 -15.56 -13.52 19.75
N GLU A 223 -16.23 -14.62 19.36
CA GLU A 223 -15.73 -15.62 18.43
C GLU A 223 -16.28 -15.44 17.01
N ALA A 224 -15.44 -15.70 16.01
CA ALA A 224 -15.81 -15.64 14.59
C ALA A 224 -16.53 -16.92 14.13
N VAL A 225 -17.59 -17.32 14.83
CA VAL A 225 -18.36 -18.55 14.58
C VAL A 225 -19.74 -18.23 14.01
N LYS A 226 -20.26 -19.16 13.19
CA LYS A 226 -21.64 -19.11 12.72
C LYS A 226 -22.60 -19.46 13.87
N PRO A 227 -23.85 -18.96 13.84
CA PRO A 227 -24.47 -18.12 12.81
C PRO A 227 -24.05 -16.64 12.89
N PHE A 228 -24.00 -15.99 11.72
CA PHE A 228 -23.88 -14.53 11.66
C PHE A 228 -25.21 -13.89 12.07
N VAL A 229 -25.15 -12.78 12.79
CA VAL A 229 -26.33 -11.94 13.10
C VAL A 229 -26.76 -11.19 11.84
N ASP A 230 -25.81 -10.63 11.11
CA ASP A 230 -25.99 -10.02 9.79
C ASP A 230 -24.72 -10.22 8.96
N MET A 231 -24.86 -10.30 7.64
CA MET A 231 -23.75 -10.38 6.69
C MET A 231 -24.11 -9.66 5.39
N LYS A 232 -23.27 -8.71 4.98
CA LYS A 232 -23.40 -8.00 3.70
C LYS A 232 -22.09 -8.12 2.90
N VAL A 233 -22.22 -8.29 1.59
CA VAL A 233 -21.08 -8.27 0.66
C VAL A 233 -21.28 -7.10 -0.28
N PHE A 234 -20.33 -6.16 -0.29
CA PHE A 234 -20.37 -4.97 -1.11
C PHE A 234 -19.44 -5.14 -2.32
N GLY A 235 -20.05 -5.28 -3.50
CA GLY A 235 -19.41 -5.12 -4.81
C GLY A 235 -19.61 -3.71 -5.38
N GLY A 236 -19.37 -3.53 -6.69
CA GLY A 236 -19.32 -2.23 -7.36
C GLY A 236 -17.97 -1.53 -7.21
N ASP A 237 -17.98 -0.20 -7.29
CA ASP A 237 -16.79 0.64 -7.19
C ASP A 237 -16.27 0.81 -5.76
N ILE A 238 -14.96 0.97 -5.65
CA ILE A 238 -14.26 1.03 -4.37
C ILE A 238 -14.49 2.35 -3.60
N LEU A 239 -14.93 3.42 -4.26
CA LEU A 239 -15.29 4.67 -3.57
C LEU A 239 -16.52 4.45 -2.70
N ASN A 240 -17.56 3.81 -3.25
CA ASN A 240 -18.77 3.46 -2.51
C ASN A 240 -18.56 2.37 -1.46
N HIS A 241 -17.52 1.54 -1.58
CA HIS A 241 -17.20 0.53 -0.56
C HIS A 241 -16.92 1.16 0.81
N VAL A 242 -16.28 2.33 0.85
CA VAL A 242 -15.96 3.04 2.10
C VAL A 242 -17.23 3.34 2.89
N ASP A 243 -18.16 4.05 2.27
CA ASP A 243 -19.38 4.50 2.96
C ASP A 243 -20.31 3.33 3.29
N LYS A 244 -20.42 2.34 2.39
CA LYS A 244 -21.21 1.13 2.65
C LYS A 244 -20.67 0.33 3.83
N ALA A 245 -19.36 0.13 3.90
CA ALA A 245 -18.72 -0.60 4.98
C ALA A 245 -18.79 0.16 6.31
N LEU A 246 -18.59 1.48 6.27
CA LEU A 246 -18.74 2.35 7.45
C LEU A 246 -20.17 2.32 7.97
N ASN A 247 -21.18 2.53 7.11
CA ASN A 247 -22.59 2.52 7.49
C ASN A 247 -22.99 1.17 8.09
N PHE A 248 -22.59 0.06 7.48
CA PHE A 248 -22.80 -1.27 8.09
C PHE A 248 -22.20 -1.35 9.49
N THR A 249 -20.98 -0.83 9.68
CA THR A 249 -20.32 -0.86 10.99
C THR A 249 -21.09 -0.02 12.01
N LEU A 250 -21.49 1.20 11.64
CA LEU A 250 -22.25 2.12 12.49
C LEU A 250 -23.64 1.58 12.86
N GLU A 251 -24.31 0.87 11.95
CA GLU A 251 -25.58 0.16 12.21
C GLU A 251 -25.44 -0.95 13.27
N HIS A 252 -24.24 -1.52 13.42
CA HIS A 252 -23.99 -2.72 14.24
C HIS A 252 -23.18 -2.45 15.51
N ILE A 253 -22.78 -1.21 15.76
CA ILE A 253 -22.16 -0.78 17.02
C ILE A 253 -23.17 0.01 17.88
N PRO A 254 -23.05 -0.07 19.21
CA PRO A 254 -23.91 0.71 20.10
C PRO A 254 -23.82 2.22 19.82
N ARG A 255 -24.96 2.89 19.88
CA ARG A 255 -25.09 4.35 19.86
C ARG A 255 -25.72 4.79 21.18
N SER A 256 -24.92 5.40 22.05
CA SER A 256 -25.39 5.99 23.30
C SER A 256 -25.83 7.42 23.05
N ALA A 257 -26.73 7.93 23.87
CA ALA A 257 -27.26 9.27 23.67
C ALA A 257 -27.24 10.04 24.99
N TRP A 258 -26.55 11.17 24.96
CA TRP A 258 -26.22 11.98 26.12
C TRP A 258 -27.19 13.16 26.20
N LEU A 259 -27.70 13.43 27.40
CA LEU A 259 -28.33 14.72 27.70
C LEU A 259 -27.24 15.69 28.13
N ILE A 260 -27.10 16.82 27.45
CA ILE A 260 -26.16 17.86 27.87
C ILE A 260 -26.77 18.58 29.08
N PRO A 261 -26.11 18.59 30.26
CA PRO A 261 -26.63 19.33 31.41
C PRO A 261 -26.87 20.81 31.06
N GLY A 262 -28.12 21.26 31.13
CA GLY A 262 -28.51 22.64 30.80
C GLY A 262 -28.86 22.92 29.34
N ARG A 263 -28.87 21.90 28.45
CA ARG A 263 -29.45 22.01 27.10
C ARG A 263 -30.45 20.87 26.86
N PRO A 264 -31.57 21.12 26.17
CA PRO A 264 -32.51 20.06 25.79
C PRO A 264 -31.94 19.14 24.69
N ASP A 265 -30.78 19.48 24.13
CA ASP A 265 -30.16 18.75 23.03
C ASP A 265 -29.56 17.41 23.49
N ARG A 266 -29.86 16.37 22.73
CA ARG A 266 -29.34 15.01 22.92
C ARG A 266 -28.24 14.75 21.89
N GLU A 267 -27.01 14.55 22.32
CA GLU A 267 -25.92 14.17 21.42
C GLU A 267 -25.81 12.63 21.36
N GLU A 268 -25.96 12.07 20.15
CA GLU A 268 -25.84 10.64 19.93
C GLU A 268 -24.40 10.27 19.56
N LYS A 269 -23.71 9.53 20.44
CA LYS A 269 -22.30 9.14 20.31
C LYS A 269 -22.19 7.64 20.03
N TYR A 270 -21.53 7.27 18.93
CA TYR A 270 -21.19 5.88 18.61
C TYR A 270 -20.12 5.31 19.55
N LEU A 271 -20.07 3.98 19.68
CA LEU A 271 -19.06 3.31 20.52
C LEU A 271 -17.62 3.64 20.09
N TYR A 272 -17.36 3.71 18.78
CA TYR A 272 -16.06 4.08 18.20
C TYR A 272 -16.18 5.38 17.41
N PRO A 273 -15.11 6.17 17.29
CA PRO A 273 -15.12 7.38 16.45
C PRO A 273 -15.37 6.97 14.99
N PRO A 274 -16.47 7.43 14.35
CA PRO A 274 -16.77 7.07 12.96
C PRO A 274 -15.61 7.38 12.01
N ASP A 275 -14.95 8.52 12.24
CA ASP A 275 -13.82 8.99 11.46
C ASP A 275 -12.56 8.12 11.60
N ALA A 276 -12.37 7.44 12.75
CA ALA A 276 -11.26 6.50 12.94
C ALA A 276 -11.55 5.16 12.26
N VAL A 277 -12.80 4.67 12.36
CA VAL A 277 -13.24 3.46 11.66
C VAL A 277 -13.17 3.66 10.15
N ARG A 278 -13.60 4.83 9.66
CA ARG A 278 -13.51 5.23 8.25
C ARG A 278 -12.06 5.21 7.76
N GLU A 279 -11.14 5.78 8.52
CA GLU A 279 -9.70 5.78 8.21
C GLU A 279 -9.15 4.35 8.08
N ALA A 280 -9.50 3.45 9.00
CA ALA A 280 -9.09 2.04 8.91
C ALA A 280 -9.63 1.34 7.64
N ILE A 281 -10.89 1.59 7.27
CA ILE A 281 -11.51 1.04 6.06
C ILE A 281 -10.82 1.57 4.81
N ILE A 282 -10.56 2.88 4.75
CA ILE A 282 -9.89 3.49 3.61
C ILE A 282 -8.47 2.95 3.46
N ASN A 283 -7.71 2.85 4.56
CA ASN A 283 -6.38 2.25 4.55
C ASN A 283 -6.42 0.80 4.07
N ALA A 284 -7.43 0.03 4.47
CA ALA A 284 -7.62 -1.32 3.98
C ALA A 284 -7.85 -1.37 2.45
N ILE A 285 -8.61 -0.43 1.88
CA ILE A 285 -8.88 -0.39 0.43
C ILE A 285 -7.66 0.13 -0.37
N CYS A 286 -7.01 1.19 0.09
CA CYS A 286 -5.86 1.81 -0.58
C CYS A 286 -4.60 0.94 -0.52
N HIS A 287 -4.41 0.19 0.57
CA HIS A 287 -3.25 -0.67 0.77
C HIS A 287 -3.54 -2.16 0.52
N ARG A 288 -4.70 -2.48 -0.08
CA ARG A 288 -5.06 -3.87 -0.42
C ARG A 288 -4.08 -4.46 -1.44
N ASP A 289 -3.71 -5.71 -1.23
CA ASP A 289 -3.17 -6.55 -2.28
C ASP A 289 -4.31 -7.03 -3.19
N TYR A 290 -4.48 -6.37 -4.34
CA TYR A 290 -5.56 -6.71 -5.27
C TYR A 290 -5.28 -7.98 -6.09
N GLU A 291 -4.06 -8.52 -6.06
CA GLU A 291 -3.73 -9.83 -6.63
C GLU A 291 -4.20 -10.98 -5.72
N SER A 292 -4.39 -10.71 -4.43
CA SER A 292 -4.91 -11.68 -3.47
C SER A 292 -6.36 -12.05 -3.76
N ALA A 293 -6.66 -13.36 -3.72
CA ALA A 293 -8.04 -13.87 -3.81
C ALA A 293 -8.89 -13.58 -2.55
N SER A 294 -8.26 -13.12 -1.46
CA SER A 294 -8.97 -12.71 -0.24
C SER A 294 -9.59 -11.31 -0.40
N ASN A 295 -10.54 -10.95 0.44
CA ASN A 295 -11.22 -9.64 0.42
C ASN A 295 -10.95 -8.85 1.70
N VAL A 296 -11.20 -7.54 1.64
CA VAL A 296 -11.27 -6.72 2.86
C VAL A 296 -12.48 -7.16 3.66
N GLN A 297 -12.29 -7.39 4.97
CA GLN A 297 -13.37 -7.85 5.84
C GLN A 297 -13.55 -6.91 7.02
N ILE A 298 -14.81 -6.55 7.27
CA ILE A 298 -15.20 -5.83 8.48
C ILE A 298 -15.95 -6.80 9.38
N ARG A 299 -15.35 -7.12 10.52
CA ARG A 299 -15.92 -8.07 11.49
C ARG A 299 -16.33 -7.32 12.73
N VAL A 300 -17.63 -7.27 12.99
CA VAL A 300 -18.20 -6.63 14.18
C VAL A 300 -18.54 -7.70 15.21
N PHE A 301 -17.98 -7.58 16.40
CA PHE A 301 -18.21 -8.46 17.55
C PHE A 301 -18.91 -7.67 18.68
N ASP A 302 -19.26 -8.35 19.77
CA ASP A 302 -19.84 -7.68 20.94
C ASP A 302 -18.83 -6.79 21.68
N ASP A 303 -17.53 -7.10 21.58
CA ASP A 303 -16.44 -6.46 22.31
C ASP A 303 -15.49 -5.62 21.44
N ARG A 304 -15.53 -5.79 20.10
CA ARG A 304 -14.59 -5.14 19.17
C ARG A 304 -15.10 -5.05 17.74
N VAL A 305 -14.44 -4.21 16.94
CA VAL A 305 -14.51 -4.19 15.48
C VAL A 305 -13.13 -4.48 14.91
N GLU A 306 -13.05 -5.40 13.94
CA GLU A 306 -11.82 -5.71 13.22
C GLU A 306 -11.95 -5.35 11.73
N VAL A 307 -10.96 -4.63 11.21
CA VAL A 307 -10.79 -4.36 9.78
C VAL A 307 -9.62 -5.20 9.28
N TRP A 308 -9.92 -6.22 8.47
CA TRP A 308 -8.93 -7.12 7.88
C TRP A 308 -8.61 -6.68 6.46
N ASN A 309 -7.34 -6.42 6.19
CA ASN A 309 -6.83 -6.07 4.88
C ASN A 309 -5.86 -7.17 4.37
N PRO A 310 -6.15 -7.86 3.25
CA PRO A 310 -5.18 -8.74 2.63
C PRO A 310 -4.04 -7.92 2.03
N GLY A 311 -2.82 -8.20 2.47
CA GLY A 311 -1.64 -7.41 2.16
C GLY A 311 -0.65 -7.38 3.32
N THR A 312 0.55 -6.87 3.05
CA THR A 312 1.65 -6.78 4.02
C THR A 312 2.12 -5.34 4.15
N LEU A 313 2.84 -5.05 5.23
CA LEU A 313 3.55 -3.79 5.37
C LEU A 313 4.65 -3.64 4.31
N PRO A 314 5.11 -2.40 4.03
CA PRO A 314 6.31 -2.18 3.23
C PRO A 314 7.52 -2.93 3.78
N ASP A 315 8.47 -3.27 2.90
CA ASP A 315 9.68 -4.00 3.28
C ASP A 315 10.43 -3.28 4.43
N GLY A 316 10.65 -4.00 5.54
CA GLY A 316 11.36 -3.49 6.71
C GLY A 316 10.50 -2.70 7.69
N TRP A 317 9.21 -2.54 7.45
CA TRP A 317 8.28 -1.91 8.39
C TRP A 317 7.75 -2.91 9.42
N THR A 318 7.44 -2.42 10.61
CA THR A 318 6.74 -3.16 11.66
C THR A 318 5.42 -2.47 12.02
N VAL A 319 4.54 -3.16 12.75
CA VAL A 319 3.27 -2.56 13.20
C VAL A 319 3.48 -1.40 14.17
N GLU A 320 4.58 -1.40 14.92
CA GLU A 320 4.98 -0.29 15.80
C GLU A 320 5.29 0.97 14.99
N LYS A 321 5.86 0.82 13.79
CA LYS A 321 6.17 1.96 12.92
C LYS A 321 4.92 2.75 12.54
N LEU A 322 3.75 2.10 12.45
CA LEU A 322 2.47 2.73 12.15
C LEU A 322 1.98 3.69 13.25
N LYS A 323 2.57 3.62 14.46
CA LYS A 323 2.26 4.51 15.59
C LYS A 323 3.16 5.73 15.67
N GLU A 324 4.16 5.82 14.79
CA GLU A 324 5.13 6.91 14.72
C GLU A 324 4.98 7.68 13.40
N GLU A 325 5.63 8.83 13.29
CA GLU A 325 5.76 9.51 12.00
C GLU A 325 6.45 8.61 10.97
N HIS A 326 5.79 8.48 9.81
CA HIS A 326 6.26 7.68 8.69
C HIS A 326 5.81 8.29 7.36
N GLU A 327 6.51 7.94 6.29
CA GLU A 327 6.15 8.37 4.93
C GLU A 327 4.82 7.74 4.49
N SER A 328 4.13 8.39 3.55
CA SER A 328 2.95 7.79 2.90
C SER A 328 3.39 6.99 1.68
N ILE A 329 3.43 5.66 1.81
CA ILE A 329 3.79 4.73 0.72
C ILE A 329 2.55 3.87 0.39
N PRO A 330 1.62 4.36 -0.44
CA PRO A 330 0.44 3.59 -0.84
C PRO A 330 0.82 2.39 -1.71
N LYS A 331 0.21 1.23 -1.44
CA LYS A 331 0.37 0.03 -2.29
C LYS A 331 -0.23 0.26 -3.69
N ASN A 332 -1.32 1.04 -3.74
CA ASN A 332 -2.05 1.41 -4.94
C ASN A 332 -2.09 2.95 -5.05
N PRO A 333 -1.06 3.59 -5.62
CA PRO A 333 -0.94 5.05 -5.70
C PRO A 333 -2.03 5.73 -6.51
N LEU A 334 -2.50 5.17 -7.63
CA LEU A 334 -3.61 5.77 -8.38
C LEU A 334 -4.91 5.72 -7.56
N ILE A 335 -5.20 4.61 -6.89
CA ILE A 335 -6.37 4.53 -6.00
C ILE A 335 -6.27 5.61 -4.90
N ALA A 336 -5.12 5.70 -4.22
CA ALA A 336 -4.88 6.71 -3.19
C ALA A 336 -4.99 8.15 -3.74
N ASP A 337 -4.48 8.42 -4.94
CA ASP A 337 -4.61 9.72 -5.61
C ASP A 337 -6.06 10.12 -5.80
N HIS A 338 -6.93 9.20 -6.20
CA HIS A 338 -8.35 9.47 -6.43
C HIS A 338 -9.11 9.64 -5.12
N PHE A 339 -8.78 8.88 -4.08
CA PHE A 339 -9.33 9.08 -2.74
C PHE A 339 -8.91 10.44 -2.15
N PHE A 340 -7.70 10.91 -2.45
CA PHE A 340 -7.24 12.24 -2.04
C PHE A 340 -8.02 13.34 -2.77
N LEU A 341 -8.32 13.15 -4.06
CA LEU A 341 -9.11 14.08 -4.86
C LEU A 341 -10.54 14.25 -4.34
N THR A 342 -11.12 13.20 -3.75
CA THR A 342 -12.45 13.25 -3.12
C THR A 342 -12.43 13.54 -1.62
N ARG A 343 -11.27 13.94 -1.06
CA ARG A 343 -11.08 14.24 0.38
C ARG A 343 -11.45 13.06 1.31
N LEU A 344 -11.35 11.84 0.80
CA LEU A 344 -11.41 10.65 1.63
C LEU A 344 -10.12 10.48 2.45
N ILE A 345 -8.96 10.88 1.90
CA ILE A 345 -7.67 10.81 2.59
C ILE A 345 -6.87 12.11 2.51
N GLU A 346 -5.88 12.21 3.41
CA GLU A 346 -4.74 13.13 3.35
C GLU A 346 -3.45 12.36 2.99
N LYS A 347 -2.51 12.98 2.26
CA LYS A 347 -1.30 12.31 1.73
C LYS A 347 -0.04 12.44 2.62
N TRP A 348 -0.19 12.83 3.87
CA TRP A 348 0.94 13.16 4.76
C TRP A 348 1.44 12.01 5.63
N GLY A 349 0.91 10.80 5.46
CA GLY A 349 1.30 9.64 6.29
C GLY A 349 0.78 9.74 7.74
N THR A 350 -0.14 10.65 8.01
CA THR A 350 -0.66 10.95 9.35
C THR A 350 -1.93 10.17 9.70
N GLY A 351 -2.50 9.40 8.76
CA GLY A 351 -3.79 8.74 8.91
C GLY A 351 -3.88 7.80 10.12
N THR A 352 -2.87 6.95 10.32
CA THR A 352 -2.80 6.03 11.46
C THR A 352 -2.61 6.76 12.79
N ILE A 353 -1.80 7.81 12.82
CA ILE A 353 -1.58 8.66 14.00
C ILE A 353 -2.86 9.39 14.39
N GLU A 354 -3.54 9.97 13.39
CA GLU A 354 -4.81 10.66 13.56
C GLU A 354 -5.92 9.70 14.03
N MET A 355 -5.94 8.47 13.51
CA MET A 355 -6.84 7.41 13.97
C MET A 355 -6.62 7.09 15.47
N ILE A 356 -5.35 6.98 15.90
CA ILE A 356 -4.99 6.77 17.31
C ILE A 356 -5.44 7.96 18.18
N ARG A 357 -5.13 9.19 17.74
CA ARG A 357 -5.51 10.43 18.43
C ARG A 357 -7.03 10.52 18.62
N ARG A 358 -7.80 10.28 17.55
CA ARG A 358 -9.28 10.27 17.59
C ARG A 358 -9.81 9.24 18.56
N CYS A 359 -9.23 8.04 18.64
CA CYS A 359 -9.64 7.03 19.63
C CYS A 359 -9.41 7.51 21.07
N GLY A 360 -8.25 8.12 21.34
CA GLY A 360 -7.95 8.72 22.64
C GLY A 360 -8.94 9.82 23.04
N GLU A 361 -9.23 10.75 22.13
CA GLU A 361 -10.22 11.83 22.35
C GLU A 361 -11.65 11.31 22.49
N TRP A 362 -11.97 10.20 21.83
CA TRP A 362 -13.27 9.57 21.93
C TRP A 362 -13.47 8.80 23.25
N GLY A 363 -12.40 8.55 24.01
CA GLY A 363 -12.41 7.83 25.28
C GLY A 363 -12.36 6.31 25.14
N VAL A 364 -11.86 5.81 24.00
CA VAL A 364 -11.67 4.37 23.75
C VAL A 364 -10.18 4.02 23.64
N PRO A 365 -9.79 2.75 23.87
CA PRO A 365 -8.43 2.30 23.68
C PRO A 365 -7.90 2.63 22.28
N GLU A 366 -6.58 2.82 22.18
CA GLU A 366 -5.91 2.90 20.88
C GLU A 366 -6.19 1.65 20.04
N PRO A 367 -6.29 1.78 18.71
CA PRO A 367 -6.46 0.63 17.83
C PRO A 367 -5.25 -0.30 17.88
N GLU A 368 -5.50 -1.61 17.92
CA GLU A 368 -4.45 -2.63 17.84
C GLU A 368 -4.16 -2.94 16.38
N PHE A 369 -2.88 -2.83 15.99
CA PHE A 369 -2.40 -3.25 14.67
C PHE A 369 -1.75 -4.62 14.78
N ARG A 370 -2.12 -5.55 13.90
CA ARG A 370 -1.54 -6.88 13.84
C ARG A 370 -1.20 -7.26 12.41
N ASP A 371 0.03 -7.69 12.20
CA ASP A 371 0.45 -8.35 10.98
C ASP A 371 0.33 -9.87 11.17
N THR A 372 -0.41 -10.53 10.28
CA THR A 372 -0.60 -11.99 10.28
C THR A 372 0.34 -12.71 9.31
N GLY A 373 1.22 -11.97 8.64
CA GLY A 373 2.09 -12.42 7.55
C GLY A 373 1.43 -12.35 6.17
N THR A 374 0.10 -12.43 6.10
CA THR A 374 -0.69 -12.33 4.86
C THR A 374 -1.72 -11.21 4.87
N SER A 375 -1.95 -10.60 6.02
CA SER A 375 -2.97 -9.57 6.21
C SER A 375 -2.61 -8.66 7.37
N ILE A 376 -2.95 -7.39 7.22
CA ILE A 376 -2.92 -6.40 8.29
C ILE A 376 -4.32 -6.28 8.88
N VAL A 377 -4.39 -6.35 10.21
CA VAL A 377 -5.66 -6.25 10.95
C VAL A 377 -5.61 -5.06 11.89
N VAL A 378 -6.59 -4.18 11.78
CA VAL A 378 -6.82 -3.07 12.72
C VAL A 378 -8.00 -3.43 13.61
N THR A 379 -7.80 -3.41 14.93
CA THR A 379 -8.82 -3.79 15.90
C THR A 379 -9.17 -2.62 16.81
N PHE A 380 -10.44 -2.21 16.81
CA PHE A 380 -11.01 -1.26 17.76
C PHE A 380 -11.66 -2.03 18.90
N ARG A 381 -11.11 -1.92 20.12
CA ARG A 381 -11.69 -2.59 21.31
C ARG A 381 -12.59 -1.65 22.07
N LYS A 382 -13.69 -2.20 22.59
CA LYS A 382 -14.54 -1.49 23.55
C LYS A 382 -13.72 -1.12 24.78
N SER A 383 -13.88 0.12 25.27
CA SER A 383 -13.29 0.54 26.55
C SER A 383 -13.92 -0.27 27.68
N GLU A 384 -13.09 -0.99 28.45
CA GLU A 384 -13.55 -1.77 29.61
C GLU A 384 -13.88 -0.88 30.82
N PHE A 385 -13.57 0.43 30.74
CA PHE A 385 -13.73 1.41 31.83
C PHE A 385 -14.30 2.75 31.34
N THR A 386 -15.49 2.72 30.73
CA THR A 386 -16.26 3.95 30.50
C THR A 386 -16.59 4.61 31.84
N GLU A 387 -16.69 5.94 31.91
CA GLU A 387 -17.10 6.66 33.13
C GLU A 387 -18.42 6.12 33.68
N GLU A 388 -19.38 5.82 32.81
CA GLU A 388 -20.66 5.19 33.18
C GLU A 388 -20.50 3.82 33.85
N PHE A 389 -19.55 2.98 33.40
CA PHE A 389 -19.27 1.70 34.05
C PHE A 389 -18.61 1.92 35.40
N LEU A 390 -17.64 2.83 35.51
CA LEU A 390 -16.98 3.16 36.78
C LEU A 390 -17.96 3.78 37.80
N ASP A 391 -18.90 4.60 37.32
CA ASP A 391 -19.94 5.21 38.14
C ASP A 391 -20.99 4.17 38.58
N SER A 392 -21.31 3.17 37.75
CA SER A 392 -22.19 2.06 38.13
C SER A 392 -21.61 1.14 39.20
N LEU A 393 -20.28 1.14 39.38
CA LEU A 393 -19.57 0.26 40.32
C LEU A 393 -19.51 0.82 41.75
N ASN A 394 -20.08 2.00 42.00
CA ASN A 394 -20.06 2.67 43.30
C ASN A 394 -18.65 2.76 43.90
N LEU A 395 -17.64 2.98 43.05
CA LEU A 395 -16.25 3.13 43.47
C LEU A 395 -16.10 4.39 44.33
N ASN A 396 -15.32 4.29 45.40
CA ASN A 396 -14.96 5.47 46.16
C ASN A 396 -13.92 6.32 45.40
N GLU A 397 -13.76 7.59 45.79
CA GLU A 397 -12.85 8.53 45.14
C GLU A 397 -11.39 8.04 45.03
N ARG A 398 -10.91 7.24 46.01
CA ARG A 398 -9.55 6.67 45.96
C ARG A 398 -9.45 5.57 44.92
N GLN A 399 -10.47 4.72 44.82
CA GLN A 399 -10.56 3.67 43.81
C GLN A 399 -10.66 4.26 42.40
N LYS A 400 -11.42 5.35 42.21
CA LYS A 400 -11.47 6.08 40.93
C LYS A 400 -10.08 6.60 40.54
N LYS A 401 -9.36 7.24 41.48
CA LYS A 401 -7.96 7.67 41.28
C LYS A 401 -7.01 6.51 40.95
N ALA A 402 -7.21 5.33 41.56
CA ALA A 402 -6.43 4.14 41.24
C ALA A 402 -6.61 3.70 39.78
N VAL A 403 -7.85 3.74 39.29
CA VAL A 403 -8.20 3.38 37.92
C VAL A 403 -7.59 4.39 36.94
N GLU A 404 -7.69 5.68 37.22
CA GLU A 404 -7.05 6.73 36.41
C GLU A 404 -5.53 6.59 36.38
N PHE A 405 -4.91 6.33 37.54
CA PHE A 405 -3.47 6.14 37.64
C PHE A 405 -2.99 4.95 36.79
N ILE A 406 -3.68 3.82 36.85
CA ILE A 406 -3.34 2.64 36.05
C ILE A 406 -3.56 2.87 34.54
N LYS A 407 -4.56 3.69 34.14
CA LYS A 407 -4.75 4.03 32.71
C LYS A 407 -3.49 4.66 32.11
N THR A 408 -2.73 5.42 32.91
CA THR A 408 -1.48 6.08 32.49
C THR A 408 -0.25 5.19 32.71
N GLU A 409 -0.05 4.68 33.94
CA GLU A 409 1.21 4.03 34.36
C GLU A 409 1.22 2.51 34.12
N LYS A 410 0.11 1.93 33.63
CA LYS A 410 -0.11 0.51 33.30
C LYS A 410 0.02 -0.49 34.46
N LYS A 411 0.51 -0.08 35.63
CA LYS A 411 0.57 -0.88 36.87
C LYS A 411 0.56 0.01 38.11
N ILE A 412 0.13 -0.55 39.24
CA ILE A 412 0.25 0.06 40.57
C ILE A 412 0.61 -1.00 41.61
N THR A 413 1.50 -0.67 42.53
CA THR A 413 1.80 -1.49 43.71
C THR A 413 0.93 -1.07 44.88
N ARG A 414 0.80 -1.96 45.88
CA ARG A 414 0.13 -1.61 47.14
C ARG A 414 0.73 -0.35 47.77
N THR A 415 2.06 -0.26 47.81
CA THR A 415 2.79 0.86 48.41
C THR A 415 2.54 2.19 47.69
N GLU A 416 2.43 2.16 46.35
CA GLU A 416 2.08 3.34 45.57
C GLU A 416 0.63 3.78 45.84
N TYR A 417 -0.31 2.82 45.89
CA TYR A 417 -1.70 3.13 46.22
C TYR A 417 -1.86 3.72 47.62
N GLU A 418 -1.13 3.20 48.62
CA GLU A 418 -1.09 3.75 49.99
C GLU A 418 -0.60 5.18 50.03
N LYS A 419 0.53 5.45 49.37
CA LYS A 419 1.13 6.79 49.32
C LYS A 419 0.20 7.78 48.61
N MET A 420 -0.38 7.38 47.48
CA MET A 420 -1.30 8.22 46.71
C MET A 420 -2.59 8.52 47.48
N SER A 421 -3.06 7.57 48.29
CA SER A 421 -4.35 7.64 48.95
C SER A 421 -4.30 8.08 50.41
N GLY A 422 -3.13 8.09 51.05
CA GLY A 422 -2.96 8.43 52.46
C GLY A 422 -3.64 7.45 53.43
N ILE A 423 -3.68 6.16 53.09
CA ILE A 423 -4.43 5.13 53.86
C ILE A 423 -3.50 4.05 54.43
N SER A 424 -4.01 3.30 55.42
CA SER A 424 -3.30 2.17 56.02
C SER A 424 -3.21 0.96 55.10
N GLU A 425 -2.21 0.11 55.35
CA GLU A 425 -1.98 -1.13 54.58
C GLU A 425 -3.18 -2.05 54.50
N ARG A 426 -3.89 -2.20 55.62
CA ARG A 426 -5.11 -3.01 55.68
C ARG A 426 -6.20 -2.45 54.74
N THR A 427 -6.32 -1.14 54.65
CA THR A 427 -7.33 -0.46 53.82
C THR A 427 -6.96 -0.56 52.34
N ALA A 428 -5.69 -0.33 52.00
CA ALA A 428 -5.18 -0.48 50.64
C ALA A 428 -5.36 -1.90 50.11
N ASN A 429 -5.01 -2.91 50.90
CA ASN A 429 -5.22 -4.31 50.52
C ASN A 429 -6.70 -4.66 50.28
N ARG A 430 -7.60 -4.14 51.12
CA ARG A 430 -9.04 -4.35 50.95
C ARG A 430 -9.54 -3.70 49.66
N GLU A 431 -9.26 -2.42 49.45
CA GLU A 431 -9.75 -1.67 48.28
C GLU A 431 -9.18 -2.19 46.96
N LEU A 432 -7.89 -2.55 46.91
CA LEU A 432 -7.27 -3.19 45.74
C LEU A 432 -7.85 -4.58 45.51
N SER A 433 -8.12 -5.35 46.58
CA SER A 433 -8.80 -6.64 46.45
C SER A 433 -10.22 -6.49 45.94
N ASP A 434 -10.93 -5.42 46.30
CA ASP A 434 -12.28 -5.16 45.81
C ASP A 434 -12.25 -4.80 44.32
N LEU A 435 -11.27 -4.01 43.88
CA LEU A 435 -11.03 -3.74 42.44
C LEU A 435 -10.69 -5.02 41.66
N VAL A 436 -9.95 -5.98 42.26
CA VAL A 436 -9.72 -7.30 41.66
C VAL A 436 -10.99 -8.14 41.59
N LYS A 437 -11.82 -8.15 42.65
CA LYS A 437 -13.10 -8.88 42.64
C LYS A 437 -14.09 -8.33 41.62
N LEU A 438 -14.07 -7.01 41.42
CA LEU A 438 -14.88 -6.33 40.40
C LEU A 438 -14.35 -6.55 38.98
N GLY A 439 -13.22 -7.24 38.82
CA GLY A 439 -12.60 -7.52 37.53
C GLY A 439 -11.95 -6.28 36.90
N ILE A 440 -11.71 -5.22 37.68
CA ILE A 440 -11.06 -3.99 37.19
C ILE A 440 -9.54 -4.19 37.13
N PHE A 441 -8.97 -4.81 38.17
CA PHE A 441 -7.53 -5.10 38.24
C PHE A 441 -7.25 -6.61 38.25
N ASN A 442 -6.10 -6.98 37.68
CA ASN A 442 -5.46 -8.27 37.85
C ASN A 442 -4.31 -8.15 38.85
N LYS A 443 -4.29 -9.05 39.85
CA LYS A 443 -3.17 -9.16 40.79
C LYS A 443 -2.09 -10.07 40.20
N VAL A 444 -0.88 -9.53 40.03
CA VAL A 444 0.25 -10.24 39.42
C VAL A 444 1.44 -10.27 40.39
N GLY A 445 2.18 -11.39 40.37
CA GLY A 445 3.34 -11.61 41.23
C GLY A 445 3.01 -12.30 42.57
N ARG A 446 4.06 -12.53 43.38
CA ARG A 446 3.98 -13.15 44.72
C ARG A 446 4.92 -12.43 45.69
N GLY A 447 4.52 -12.36 46.96
CA GLY A 447 5.32 -11.76 48.03
C GLY A 447 5.59 -10.26 47.78
N PRO A 448 6.86 -9.80 47.86
CA PRO A 448 7.21 -8.39 47.70
C PRO A 448 7.05 -7.87 46.26
N ASN A 449 6.94 -8.77 45.26
CA ASN A 449 6.82 -8.41 43.85
C ASN A 449 5.35 -8.33 43.37
N VAL A 450 4.40 -8.17 44.29
CA VAL A 450 2.98 -8.05 43.94
C VAL A 450 2.69 -6.66 43.39
N TYR A 451 2.11 -6.62 42.21
CA TYR A 451 1.54 -5.42 41.61
C TYR A 451 0.16 -5.73 41.01
N TYR A 452 -0.57 -4.67 40.71
CA TYR A 452 -1.88 -4.74 40.08
C TYR A 452 -1.79 -4.07 38.72
N GLU A 453 -2.35 -4.72 37.70
CA GLU A 453 -2.44 -4.21 36.32
C GLU A 453 -3.91 -4.21 35.91
N PRO A 454 -4.33 -3.45 34.88
CA PRO A 454 -5.71 -3.50 34.42
C PRO A 454 -6.04 -4.90 33.87
N THR A 455 -7.25 -5.37 34.13
CA THR A 455 -7.71 -6.66 33.57
C THR A 455 -7.73 -6.58 32.04
N LYS A 456 -7.39 -7.69 31.36
CA LYS A 456 -7.40 -7.81 29.89
C LYS A 456 -8.65 -8.52 29.35
N ILE A 457 -9.66 -8.73 30.21
CA ILE A 457 -10.82 -9.58 29.98
C ILE A 457 -12.06 -8.80 30.39
N SER A 458 -13.03 -8.74 29.48
CA SER A 458 -14.32 -8.09 29.67
C SER A 458 -14.94 -8.40 31.05
N PRO A 459 -15.36 -7.38 31.83
CA PRO A 459 -16.02 -7.57 33.13
C PRO A 459 -17.29 -8.44 33.06
N ASN A 460 -17.94 -8.53 31.90
CA ASN A 460 -19.09 -9.40 31.68
C ASN A 460 -18.75 -10.90 31.79
N LEU A 461 -17.52 -11.31 31.47
CA LEU A 461 -17.06 -12.69 31.70
C LEU A 461 -16.79 -12.98 33.18
N ALA A 462 -16.36 -11.99 33.97
CA ALA A 462 -16.08 -12.17 35.40
C ALA A 462 -17.36 -12.44 36.20
N LYS A 463 -18.49 -11.80 35.86
CA LYS A 463 -19.80 -12.11 36.44
C LYS A 463 -20.25 -13.55 36.12
N SER A 464 -20.00 -14.06 34.92
CA SER A 464 -20.36 -15.44 34.56
C SER A 464 -19.57 -16.51 35.33
N ARG A 465 -18.33 -16.21 35.74
CA ARG A 465 -17.51 -17.12 36.55
C ARG A 465 -17.86 -17.14 38.03
N GLN A 466 -18.61 -16.16 38.54
CA GLN A 466 -19.06 -16.13 39.94
C GLN A 466 -20.39 -16.90 40.18
N ILE A 467 -21.13 -17.28 39.12
CA ILE A 467 -22.43 -17.97 39.23
C ILE A 467 -22.31 -19.46 38.82
N SER A 468 -21.16 -20.09 39.07
CA SER A 468 -21.05 -21.55 38.97
C SER A 468 -20.70 -22.12 40.35
N PRO A 469 -21.69 -22.60 41.13
CA PRO A 469 -21.38 -23.39 42.30
C PRO A 469 -20.78 -24.70 41.81
N ARG A 470 -19.54 -24.97 42.25
CA ARG A 470 -18.92 -26.29 42.13
C ARG A 470 -19.93 -27.35 42.58
N ARG A 471 -20.31 -28.25 41.68
CA ARG A 471 -20.75 -29.60 42.05
C ARG A 471 -19.53 -30.48 42.21
#